data_AF-A0A8T6NHZ1-F1
#
_entry.id   AF-A0A8T6NHZ1-F1
#
_cell.length_a   1.000
_cell.length_b   1.000
_cell.length_c   1.000
_cell.angle_alpha   90.00
_cell.angle_beta   90.00
_cell.angle_gamma   90.00
#
_symmetry.space_group_name_H-M   'P 1'
#
loop_
_entity.id
_entity.type
_entity.pdbx_description
1 polymer ?
#
loop_
_entity_poly.entity_id
_entity_poly.type
_entity_poly.pdbx_seq_one_letter_code
_entity_poly.pdbx_strand_id
1 'polypeptide(L)'
;MATTEGSDPQPMELAETLLSRRIMLREALPGIIRNLEAEEEAILPKLRRSVERHDKSNMVVSENKSKRDALQKKAGILLKDVKSLRLQIEESGGMIVLDPNWVKEKLEEKLLDLENKIETQALDHKAEKKLISIRSNLLKDNEKWLKDRRDSNPLVVEYVSKRKEMTRLFREADKYHAKMIDLVEKGQPLHSTRQELEREHIELRKQLDRAKELDSQSEASVAYWKNVVTSGFEKGAGFDLMRNAISVRSGKRASFAKNTKKSRVVGGSESE
;
A
#
# COMPACT_ATOMS: atom_id res chain seq x y z
N MET A 1 57.77 -13.29 19.39
CA MET A 1 56.34 -13.68 19.51
C MET A 1 55.88 -14.09 18.12
N ALA A 2 55.88 -15.39 17.85
CA ALA A 2 55.52 -15.95 16.56
C ALA A 2 54.00 -15.96 16.43
N THR A 3 53.50 -15.32 15.37
CA THR A 3 52.13 -15.41 14.89
C THR A 3 51.83 -16.86 14.54
N THR A 4 50.82 -17.45 15.18
CA THR A 4 50.30 -18.77 14.84
C THR A 4 49.78 -18.74 13.41
N GLU A 5 50.57 -19.30 12.49
CA GLU A 5 50.12 -19.72 11.17
C GLU A 5 48.88 -20.60 11.36
N GLY A 6 47.80 -20.25 10.67
CA GLY A 6 46.54 -20.98 10.75
C GLY A 6 46.73 -22.40 10.21
N SER A 7 46.86 -23.37 11.11
CA SER A 7 46.63 -24.77 10.76
C SER A 7 45.17 -24.86 10.33
N ASP A 8 44.94 -25.25 9.07
CA ASP A 8 43.60 -25.60 8.62
C ASP A 8 43.03 -26.64 9.61
N PRO A 9 41.82 -26.42 10.17
CA PRO A 9 41.25 -27.33 11.14
C PRO A 9 41.14 -28.72 10.52
N GLN A 10 41.50 -29.75 11.29
CA GLN A 10 41.37 -31.12 10.79
C GLN A 10 39.88 -31.37 10.48
N PRO A 11 39.55 -32.00 9.33
CA PRO A 11 38.15 -32.21 8.92
C PRO A 11 37.29 -32.85 10.02
N MET A 12 37.89 -33.69 10.86
CA MET A 12 37.25 -34.33 12.00
C MET A 12 36.86 -33.34 13.10
N GLU A 13 37.74 -32.42 13.49
CA GLU A 13 37.46 -31.37 14.47
C GLU A 13 36.31 -30.46 13.98
N LEU A 14 36.25 -30.20 12.67
CA LEU A 14 35.13 -29.47 12.07
C LEU A 14 33.81 -30.26 12.16
N ALA A 15 33.83 -31.57 11.95
CA ALA A 15 32.64 -32.40 12.10
C ALA A 15 32.12 -32.44 13.54
N GLU A 16 33.02 -32.50 14.53
CA GLU A 16 32.68 -32.47 15.96
C GLU A 16 32.11 -31.11 16.41
N THR A 17 32.70 -30.01 15.92
CA THR A 17 32.15 -28.66 16.17
C THR A 17 30.79 -28.45 15.49
N LEU A 18 30.57 -29.03 14.31
CA LEU A 18 29.26 -29.01 13.65
C LEU A 18 28.22 -29.85 14.41
N LEU A 19 28.61 -31.03 14.92
CA LEU A 19 27.75 -31.88 15.72
C LEU A 19 27.32 -31.21 17.02
N SER A 20 28.28 -30.66 17.78
CA SER A 20 28.00 -29.93 19.03
C SER A 20 27.08 -28.74 18.80
N ARG A 21 27.30 -27.95 17.72
CA ARG A 21 26.40 -26.87 17.34
C ARG A 21 24.97 -27.37 17.04
N ARG A 22 24.82 -28.48 16.33
CA ARG A 22 23.50 -29.05 16.00
C ARG A 22 22.77 -29.58 17.23
N ILE A 23 23.49 -30.16 18.19
CA ILE A 23 22.94 -30.59 19.48
C ILE A 23 22.42 -29.39 20.27
N MET A 24 23.22 -28.33 20.37
CA MET A 24 22.81 -27.08 21.02
C MET A 24 21.58 -26.45 20.35
N LEU A 25 21.53 -26.44 19.01
CA LEU A 25 20.38 -25.94 18.27
C LEU A 25 19.11 -26.75 18.55
N ARG A 26 19.19 -28.08 18.50
CA ARG A 26 18.06 -28.96 18.83
C ARG A 26 17.51 -28.69 20.24
N GLU A 27 18.38 -28.45 21.21
CA GLU A 27 17.97 -28.18 22.59
C GLU A 27 17.35 -26.79 22.76
N ALA A 28 17.80 -25.80 21.98
CA ALA A 28 17.28 -24.43 22.03
C ALA A 28 15.99 -24.22 21.22
N LEU A 29 15.81 -24.96 20.11
CA LEU A 29 14.71 -24.77 19.16
C LEU A 29 13.30 -24.84 19.80
N PRO A 30 12.97 -25.80 20.68
CA PRO A 30 11.68 -25.82 21.34
C PRO A 30 11.39 -24.59 22.20
N GLY A 31 12.42 -24.02 22.84
CA GLY A 31 12.29 -22.77 23.60
C GLY A 31 12.02 -21.57 22.70
N ILE A 32 12.73 -21.50 21.57
CA ILE A 32 12.53 -20.46 20.55
C ILE A 32 11.12 -20.55 19.96
N ILE A 33 10.64 -21.75 19.64
CA ILE A 33 9.28 -21.98 19.11
C ILE A 33 8.24 -21.48 20.11
N ARG A 34 8.33 -21.84 21.40
CA ARG A 34 7.38 -21.36 22.42
C ARG A 34 7.38 -19.85 22.57
N ASN A 35 8.55 -19.21 22.49
CA ASN A 35 8.64 -17.76 22.55
C ASN A 35 7.98 -17.11 21.33
N LEU A 36 8.23 -17.63 20.13
CA LEU A 36 7.60 -17.15 18.89
C LEU A 36 6.08 -17.37 18.88
N GLU A 37 5.59 -18.50 19.42
CA GLU A 37 4.16 -18.76 19.58
C GLU A 37 3.52 -17.78 20.58
N ALA A 38 4.18 -17.49 21.70
CA ALA A 38 3.70 -16.49 22.66
C ALA A 38 3.67 -15.07 22.05
N GLU A 39 4.66 -14.71 21.23
CA GLU A 39 4.68 -13.45 20.49
C GLU A 39 3.55 -13.37 19.45
N GLU A 40 3.28 -14.47 18.72
CA GLU A 40 2.15 -14.59 17.79
C GLU A 40 0.80 -14.40 18.52
N GLU A 41 0.60 -15.09 19.65
CA GLU A 41 -0.60 -14.96 20.48
C GLU A 41 -0.80 -13.53 21.03
N ALA A 42 0.28 -12.80 21.30
CA ALA A 42 0.21 -11.41 21.75
C ALA A 42 -0.12 -10.41 20.63
N ILE A 43 0.30 -10.68 19.38
CA ILE A 43 0.12 -9.78 18.23
C ILE A 43 -1.23 -9.99 17.56
N LEU A 44 -1.70 -11.22 17.44
CA LEU A 44 -3.00 -11.56 16.83
C LEU A 44 -4.18 -10.70 17.33
N PRO A 45 -4.41 -10.51 18.64
CA PRO A 45 -5.52 -9.67 19.11
C PRO A 45 -5.33 -8.19 18.78
N LYS A 46 -4.07 -7.69 18.76
CA LYS A 46 -3.77 -6.31 18.37
C LYS A 46 -4.06 -6.09 16.89
N LEU A 47 -3.63 -7.03 16.05
CA LEU A 47 -3.87 -7.02 14.62
C LEU A 47 -5.38 -7.06 14.32
N ARG A 48 -6.13 -8.00 14.91
CA ARG A 48 -7.60 -8.09 14.76
C ARG A 48 -8.30 -6.78 15.11
N ARG A 49 -7.96 -6.20 16.26
CA ARG A 49 -8.51 -4.90 16.69
C ARG A 49 -8.17 -3.77 15.70
N SER A 50 -6.96 -3.78 15.14
CA SER A 50 -6.54 -2.79 14.14
C SER A 50 -7.33 -2.93 12.83
N VAL A 51 -7.48 -4.16 12.33
CA VAL A 51 -8.28 -4.48 11.13
C VAL A 51 -9.73 -4.05 11.33
N GLU A 52 -10.37 -4.44 12.43
CA GLU A 52 -11.76 -4.06 12.71
C GLU A 52 -11.94 -2.53 12.77
N ARG A 53 -11.00 -1.81 13.39
CA ARG A 53 -11.06 -0.33 13.45
C ARG A 53 -10.93 0.29 12.06
N HIS A 54 -9.99 -0.21 11.26
CA HIS A 54 -9.79 0.23 9.89
C HIS A 54 -11.03 -0.04 9.04
N ASP A 55 -11.62 -1.23 9.14
CA ASP A 55 -12.80 -1.63 8.36
C ASP A 55 -14.03 -0.82 8.74
N LYS A 56 -14.26 -0.60 10.04
CA LYS A 56 -15.31 0.31 10.52
C LYS A 56 -15.13 1.73 9.96
N SER A 57 -13.90 2.25 9.99
CA SER A 57 -13.60 3.57 9.43
C SER A 57 -13.85 3.61 7.92
N ASN A 58 -13.42 2.58 7.19
CA ASN A 58 -13.57 2.49 5.75
C ASN A 58 -15.05 2.34 5.33
N MET A 59 -15.84 1.58 6.09
CA MET A 59 -17.28 1.46 5.89
C MET A 59 -17.97 2.83 6.03
N VAL A 60 -17.67 3.58 7.09
CA VAL A 60 -18.22 4.93 7.28
C VAL A 60 -17.78 5.86 6.15
N VAL A 61 -16.52 5.79 5.70
CA VAL A 61 -16.03 6.56 4.55
C VAL A 61 -16.81 6.19 3.28
N SER A 62 -17.04 4.90 3.03
CA SER A 62 -17.84 4.42 1.88
C SER A 62 -19.28 4.94 1.92
N GLU A 63 -19.94 4.89 3.07
CA GLU A 63 -21.30 5.40 3.21
C GLU A 63 -21.39 6.91 2.91
N ASN A 64 -20.42 7.69 3.41
CA ASN A 64 -20.35 9.12 3.14
C ASN A 64 -20.06 9.41 1.65
N LYS A 65 -19.24 8.58 0.98
CA LYS A 65 -19.02 8.64 -0.47
C LYS A 65 -20.33 8.42 -1.23
N SER A 66 -21.05 7.33 -0.95
CA SER A 66 -22.32 7.05 -1.63
C SER A 66 -23.35 8.17 -1.45
N LYS A 67 -23.46 8.74 -0.23
CA LYS A 67 -24.35 9.88 0.05
C LYS A 67 -23.93 11.13 -0.72
N ARG A 68 -22.62 11.45 -0.73
CA ARG A 68 -22.06 12.56 -1.50
C ARG A 68 -22.35 12.40 -2.99
N ASP A 69 -22.05 11.24 -3.57
CA ASP A 69 -22.18 10.99 -5.01
C ASP A 69 -23.64 11.08 -5.47
N ALA A 70 -24.57 10.55 -4.66
CA ALA A 70 -26.00 10.68 -4.93
C ALA A 70 -26.47 12.15 -4.94
N LEU A 71 -25.97 12.97 -4.02
CA LEU A 71 -26.29 14.40 -3.93
C LEU A 71 -25.62 15.20 -5.05
N GLN A 72 -24.35 14.95 -5.35
CA GLN A 72 -23.63 15.60 -6.46
C GLN A 72 -24.29 15.28 -7.79
N LYS A 73 -24.69 14.03 -8.03
CA LYS A 73 -25.39 13.66 -9.27
C LYS A 73 -26.70 14.42 -9.44
N LYS A 74 -27.50 14.56 -8.37
CA LYS A 74 -28.73 15.36 -8.39
C LYS A 74 -28.44 16.84 -8.63
N ALA A 75 -27.43 17.39 -7.97
CA ALA A 75 -27.03 18.78 -8.13
C ALA A 75 -26.49 19.07 -9.55
N GLY A 76 -25.74 18.14 -10.15
CA GLY A 76 -25.22 18.24 -11.51
C GLY A 76 -26.30 18.19 -12.59
N ILE A 77 -27.39 17.43 -12.38
CA ILE A 77 -28.57 17.48 -13.27
C ILE A 77 -29.20 18.87 -13.21
N LEU A 78 -29.46 19.37 -12.00
CA LEU A 78 -30.03 20.72 -11.82
C LEU A 78 -29.11 21.82 -12.35
N LEU A 79 -27.79 21.68 -12.26
CA LEU A 79 -26.85 22.63 -12.83
C LEU A 79 -27.00 22.74 -14.36
N LYS A 80 -27.23 21.60 -15.05
CA LYS A 80 -27.50 21.60 -16.49
C LYS A 80 -28.84 22.26 -16.81
N ASP A 81 -29.88 21.98 -16.03
CA ASP A 81 -31.21 22.58 -16.20
C ASP A 81 -31.20 24.10 -15.93
N VAL A 82 -30.48 24.54 -14.90
CA VAL A 82 -30.30 25.97 -14.59
C VAL A 82 -29.54 26.67 -15.72
N LYS A 83 -28.54 26.01 -16.31
CA LYS A 83 -27.81 26.53 -17.47
C LYS A 83 -28.68 26.64 -18.74
N SER A 84 -29.52 25.65 -19.03
CA SER A 84 -30.43 25.70 -20.18
C SER A 84 -31.52 26.75 -20.02
N LEU A 85 -32.14 26.84 -18.83
CA LEU A 85 -33.10 27.90 -18.51
C LEU A 85 -32.49 29.29 -18.64
N ARG A 86 -31.23 29.45 -18.23
CA ARG A 86 -30.52 30.72 -18.40
C ARG A 86 -30.39 31.12 -19.87
N LEU A 87 -30.00 30.18 -20.74
CA LEU A 87 -29.88 30.42 -22.19
C LEU A 87 -31.23 30.82 -22.80
N GLN A 88 -32.32 30.14 -22.43
CA GLN A 88 -33.67 30.47 -22.89
C GLN A 88 -34.12 31.88 -22.43
N ILE A 89 -33.82 32.26 -21.19
CA ILE A 89 -34.10 33.61 -20.67
C ILE A 89 -33.31 34.67 -21.45
N GLU A 90 -32.05 34.38 -21.80
CA GLU A 90 -31.19 35.26 -22.61
C GLU A 90 -31.72 35.44 -24.04
N GLU A 91 -32.14 34.35 -24.69
CA GLU A 91 -32.72 34.36 -26.05
C GLU A 91 -34.06 35.09 -26.11
N SER A 92 -34.88 35.01 -25.06
CA SER A 92 -36.21 35.65 -25.00
C SER A 92 -36.17 37.18 -24.87
N GLY A 93 -34.98 37.78 -24.78
CA GLY A 93 -34.82 39.23 -24.63
C GLY A 93 -35.37 39.81 -23.32
N GLY A 94 -35.85 38.96 -22.40
CA GLY A 94 -36.49 39.34 -21.14
C GLY A 94 -35.54 39.94 -20.08
N MET A 95 -34.27 40.14 -20.43
CA MET A 95 -33.25 40.70 -19.55
C MET A 95 -33.13 42.23 -19.71
N ILE A 96 -34.24 42.96 -19.75
CA ILE A 96 -34.20 44.43 -19.89
C ILE A 96 -34.02 45.06 -18.50
N VAL A 97 -32.75 45.48 -18.29
CA VAL A 97 -32.13 46.28 -17.22
C VAL A 97 -32.07 45.65 -15.82
N LEU A 98 -31.06 44.81 -15.60
CA LEU A 98 -30.54 44.53 -14.25
C LEU A 98 -29.01 44.43 -14.25
N ASP A 99 -28.35 45.58 -14.43
CA ASP A 99 -26.94 45.95 -14.16
C ASP A 99 -25.80 45.03 -14.69
N PRO A 100 -24.66 45.56 -15.17
CA PRO A 100 -23.56 44.82 -15.86
C PRO A 100 -22.82 43.73 -15.06
N ASN A 101 -23.30 43.34 -13.87
CA ASN A 101 -22.80 42.22 -13.07
C ASN A 101 -23.21 40.84 -13.61
N TRP A 102 -24.03 40.73 -14.66
CA TRP A 102 -24.28 39.45 -15.35
C TRP A 102 -22.98 38.82 -15.91
N VAL A 103 -21.93 39.66 -16.04
CA VAL A 103 -20.53 39.38 -16.38
C VAL A 103 -19.68 39.00 -15.17
N LYS A 104 -20.19 39.02 -13.92
CA LYS A 104 -19.51 38.45 -12.74
C LYS A 104 -19.61 36.92 -12.76
N GLU A 105 -18.95 36.42 -13.79
CA GLU A 105 -18.12 35.24 -13.86
C GLU A 105 -18.83 33.92 -13.78
N LYS A 106 -19.63 33.61 -14.81
CA LYS A 106 -19.83 32.24 -15.31
C LYS A 106 -19.91 31.23 -14.16
N LEU A 107 -20.72 31.53 -13.14
CA LEU A 107 -20.67 30.80 -11.87
C LEU A 107 -20.96 29.31 -12.09
N GLU A 108 -21.87 29.04 -13.02
CA GLU A 108 -22.21 27.70 -13.48
C GLU A 108 -21.01 27.02 -14.15
N GLU A 109 -20.22 27.72 -14.95
CA GLU A 109 -18.99 27.17 -15.54
C GLU A 109 -17.86 27.02 -14.52
N LYS A 110 -17.74 27.95 -13.55
CA LYS A 110 -16.80 27.81 -12.42
C LYS A 110 -17.17 26.62 -11.53
N LEU A 111 -18.46 26.41 -11.28
CA LEU A 111 -18.95 25.22 -10.56
C LEU A 111 -18.67 23.96 -11.36
N LEU A 112 -18.87 23.97 -12.68
CA LEU A 112 -18.61 22.83 -13.56
C LEU A 112 -17.10 22.53 -13.69
N ASP A 113 -16.25 23.55 -13.79
CA ASP A 113 -14.79 23.41 -13.76
C ASP A 113 -14.29 22.90 -12.41
N LEU A 114 -14.86 23.38 -11.29
CA LEU A 114 -14.57 22.84 -9.96
C LEU A 114 -15.02 21.39 -9.82
N GLU A 115 -16.18 21.01 -10.35
CA GLU A 115 -16.65 19.62 -10.37
C GLU A 115 -15.68 18.74 -11.16
N ASN A 116 -15.32 19.16 -12.38
CA ASN A 116 -14.34 18.45 -13.20
C ASN A 116 -12.99 18.32 -12.49
N LYS A 117 -12.52 19.38 -11.81
CA LYS A 117 -11.26 19.35 -11.05
C LYS A 117 -11.33 18.42 -9.84
N ILE A 118 -12.46 18.37 -9.15
CA ILE A 118 -12.70 17.43 -8.06
C ILE A 118 -12.73 15.99 -8.60
N GLU A 119 -13.32 15.76 -9.78
CA GLU A 119 -13.42 14.43 -10.39
C GLU A 119 -12.10 13.94 -11.01
N THR A 120 -11.28 14.83 -11.57
CA THR A 120 -10.13 14.45 -12.40
C THR A 120 -8.76 14.85 -11.83
N GLN A 121 -8.67 15.88 -10.99
CA GLN A 121 -7.39 16.49 -10.57
C GLN A 121 -7.13 16.41 -9.06
N ALA A 122 -8.07 15.88 -8.28
CA ALA A 122 -7.92 15.68 -6.85
C ALA A 122 -6.92 14.55 -6.53
N LEU A 123 -5.62 14.88 -6.54
CA LEU A 123 -4.54 13.95 -6.19
C LEU A 123 -4.32 13.84 -4.67
N ASP A 124 -4.70 14.86 -3.90
CA ASP A 124 -4.48 14.91 -2.45
C ASP A 124 -5.67 15.50 -1.68
N HIS A 125 -5.94 14.94 -0.50
CA HIS A 125 -7.03 15.33 0.40
C HIS A 125 -6.97 16.80 0.83
N LYS A 126 -5.75 17.39 0.92
CA LYS A 126 -5.56 18.82 1.20
C LYS A 126 -5.96 19.71 0.02
N ALA A 127 -5.69 19.27 -1.21
CA ALA A 127 -6.10 19.99 -2.40
C ALA A 127 -7.63 19.93 -2.57
N GLU A 128 -8.23 18.77 -2.31
CA GLU A 128 -9.70 18.61 -2.27
C GLU A 128 -10.37 19.56 -1.27
N LYS A 129 -9.82 19.66 -0.05
CA LYS A 129 -10.35 20.57 0.99
C LYS A 129 -10.37 22.03 0.54
N LYS A 130 -9.35 22.47 -0.20
CA LYS A 130 -9.30 23.81 -0.80
C LYS A 130 -10.39 24.00 -1.86
N LEU A 131 -10.55 23.03 -2.77
CA LEU A 131 -11.57 23.08 -3.82
C LEU A 131 -13.00 23.12 -3.24
N ILE A 132 -13.27 22.33 -2.20
CA ILE A 132 -14.56 22.36 -1.48
C ILE A 132 -14.79 23.72 -0.82
N SER A 133 -13.76 24.30 -0.20
CA SER A 133 -13.87 25.63 0.40
C SER A 133 -14.17 26.71 -0.65
N ILE A 134 -13.56 26.61 -1.84
CA ILE A 134 -13.83 27.52 -2.96
C ILE A 134 -15.28 27.35 -3.42
N ARG A 135 -15.76 26.11 -3.63
CA ARG A 135 -17.17 25.83 -3.98
C ARG A 135 -18.13 26.40 -2.93
N SER A 136 -17.86 26.20 -1.64
CA SER A 136 -18.69 26.71 -0.56
C SER A 136 -18.79 28.25 -0.56
N ASN A 137 -17.67 28.94 -0.79
CA ASN A 137 -17.66 30.41 -0.88
C ASN A 137 -18.44 30.91 -2.10
N LEU A 138 -18.26 30.28 -3.27
CA LEU A 138 -19.03 30.59 -4.48
C LEU A 138 -20.55 30.41 -4.26
N LEU A 139 -20.96 29.37 -3.54
CA LEU A 139 -22.37 29.13 -3.18
C LEU A 139 -22.91 30.13 -2.14
N LYS A 140 -22.06 30.72 -1.29
CA LYS A 140 -22.47 31.77 -0.34
C LYS A 140 -22.66 33.11 -1.04
N ASP A 141 -21.75 33.46 -1.93
CA ASP A 141 -21.85 34.69 -2.73
C ASP A 141 -23.09 34.65 -3.63
N ASN A 142 -23.41 33.48 -4.17
CA ASN A 142 -24.65 33.27 -4.93
C ASN A 142 -25.92 33.51 -4.11
N GLU A 143 -25.97 33.02 -2.86
CA GLU A 143 -27.16 33.15 -2.01
C GLU A 143 -27.41 34.60 -1.59
N LYS A 144 -26.36 35.37 -1.30
CA LYS A 144 -26.47 36.82 -1.05
C LYS A 144 -27.09 37.53 -2.25
N TRP A 145 -26.57 37.23 -3.45
CA TRP A 145 -27.10 37.79 -4.69
C TRP A 145 -28.56 37.41 -4.97
N LEU A 146 -28.97 36.16 -4.71
CA LEU A 146 -30.36 35.73 -4.88
C LEU A 146 -31.31 36.37 -3.87
N LYS A 147 -30.85 36.69 -2.66
CA LYS A 147 -31.66 37.34 -1.62
C LYS A 147 -31.96 38.79 -1.98
N ASP A 148 -31.00 39.50 -2.55
CA ASP A 148 -31.13 40.91 -2.95
C ASP A 148 -32.08 41.11 -4.15
N ARG A 149 -32.41 40.04 -4.88
CA ARG A 149 -33.14 40.09 -6.16
C ARG A 149 -34.55 39.48 -6.12
N ARG A 150 -34.95 38.91 -4.98
CA ARG A 150 -36.26 38.26 -4.77
C ARG A 150 -37.43 39.23 -5.01
N ASP A 151 -37.19 40.53 -4.90
CA ASP A 151 -38.23 41.55 -4.89
C ASP A 151 -38.44 42.22 -6.27
N SER A 152 -37.74 41.80 -7.33
CA SER A 152 -37.69 42.56 -8.60
C SER A 152 -38.27 41.88 -9.84
N ASN A 153 -38.51 40.55 -9.90
CA ASN A 153 -39.04 39.93 -11.13
C ASN A 153 -39.75 38.55 -10.93
N PRO A 154 -41.07 38.43 -11.19
CA PRO A 154 -41.83 37.18 -11.13
C PRO A 154 -41.53 36.15 -12.24
N LEU A 155 -40.97 36.57 -13.39
CA LEU A 155 -40.66 35.66 -14.51
C LEU A 155 -39.47 34.72 -14.23
N VAL A 156 -38.69 35.00 -13.18
CA VAL A 156 -37.44 34.29 -12.83
C VAL A 156 -37.65 33.26 -11.71
N VAL A 157 -38.90 33.00 -11.31
CA VAL A 157 -39.23 32.15 -10.14
C VAL A 157 -38.75 30.70 -10.31
N GLU A 158 -38.92 30.10 -11.49
CA GLU A 158 -38.46 28.73 -11.75
C GLU A 158 -36.93 28.62 -11.77
N TYR A 159 -36.24 29.61 -12.34
CA TYR A 159 -34.78 29.69 -12.32
C TYR A 159 -34.25 29.81 -10.89
N VAL A 160 -34.84 30.70 -10.08
CA VAL A 160 -34.46 30.92 -8.67
C VAL A 160 -34.73 29.67 -7.82
N SER A 161 -35.85 28.98 -8.04
CA SER A 161 -36.20 27.78 -7.26
C SER A 161 -35.25 26.62 -7.54
N LYS A 162 -34.99 26.30 -8.82
CA LYS A 162 -34.03 25.26 -9.21
C LYS A 162 -32.62 25.59 -8.74
N ARG A 163 -32.22 26.86 -8.79
CA ARG A 163 -30.89 27.31 -8.32
C ARG A 163 -30.71 27.23 -6.80
N LYS A 164 -31.76 27.52 -6.03
CA LYS A 164 -31.76 27.30 -4.57
C LYS A 164 -31.63 25.82 -4.23
N GLU A 165 -32.39 24.97 -4.92
CA GLU A 165 -32.34 23.53 -4.68
C GLU A 165 -30.98 22.93 -5.05
N MET A 166 -30.41 23.35 -6.18
CA MET A 166 -29.03 23.00 -6.57
C MET A 166 -28.02 23.40 -5.50
N THR A 167 -28.11 24.64 -5.00
CA THR A 167 -27.21 25.15 -3.94
C THR A 167 -27.33 24.36 -2.64
N ARG A 168 -28.56 23.98 -2.26
CA ARG A 168 -28.84 23.15 -1.09
C ARG A 168 -28.16 21.78 -1.21
N LEU A 169 -28.32 21.12 -2.36
CA LEU A 169 -27.75 19.80 -2.62
C LEU A 169 -26.21 19.84 -2.63
N PHE A 170 -25.59 20.84 -3.26
CA PHE A 170 -24.13 20.97 -3.22
C PHE A 170 -23.59 21.23 -1.80
N ARG A 171 -24.27 22.06 -1.00
CA ARG A 171 -23.87 22.28 0.40
C ARG A 171 -23.97 21.00 1.22
N GLU A 172 -24.99 20.19 0.97
CA GLU A 172 -25.16 18.92 1.66
C GLU A 172 -24.09 17.91 1.22
N ALA A 173 -23.78 17.84 -0.08
CA ALA A 173 -22.68 17.05 -0.61
C ALA A 173 -21.32 17.49 -0.02
N ASP A 174 -21.05 18.79 0.04
CA ASP A 174 -19.84 19.37 0.64
C ASP A 174 -19.67 18.98 2.10
N LYS A 175 -20.76 18.90 2.87
CA LYS A 175 -20.71 18.43 4.27
C LYS A 175 -20.27 16.98 4.36
N TYR A 176 -20.81 16.10 3.51
CA TYR A 176 -20.40 14.69 3.48
C TYR A 176 -18.97 14.53 2.96
N HIS A 177 -18.57 15.32 1.97
CA HIS A 177 -17.20 15.32 1.44
C HIS A 177 -16.19 15.80 2.50
N ALA A 178 -16.48 16.88 3.23
CA ALA A 178 -15.63 17.37 4.31
C ALA A 178 -15.49 16.32 5.44
N LYS A 179 -16.60 15.70 5.86
CA LYS A 179 -16.57 14.60 6.84
C LYS A 179 -15.74 13.41 6.36
N MET A 180 -15.86 13.06 5.09
CA MET A 180 -15.07 11.99 4.47
C MET A 180 -13.57 12.30 4.51
N ILE A 181 -13.16 13.52 4.14
CA ILE A 181 -11.76 13.95 4.20
C ILE A 181 -11.21 13.86 5.63
N ASP A 182 -11.94 14.37 6.61
CA ASP A 182 -11.55 14.30 8.03
C ASP A 182 -11.38 12.84 8.52
N LEU A 183 -12.25 11.94 8.07
CA LEU A 183 -12.15 10.51 8.40
C LEU A 183 -10.96 9.84 7.71
N VAL A 184 -10.65 10.20 6.47
CA VAL A 184 -9.48 9.70 5.74
C VAL A 184 -8.19 10.20 6.40
N GLU A 185 -8.12 11.47 6.79
CA GLU A 185 -6.97 12.04 7.53
C GLU A 185 -6.75 11.30 8.86
N LYS A 186 -7.83 11.02 9.62
CA LYS A 186 -7.76 10.23 10.86
C LYS A 186 -7.46 8.75 10.63
N GLY A 187 -7.82 8.22 9.45
CA GLY A 187 -7.62 6.84 9.06
C GLY A 187 -6.19 6.51 8.62
N GLN A 188 -5.43 7.47 8.11
CA GLN A 188 -4.03 7.27 7.69
C GLN A 188 -3.13 6.66 8.78
N PRO A 189 -3.08 7.19 10.02
CA PRO A 189 -2.24 6.59 11.06
C PRO A 189 -2.71 5.18 11.42
N LEU A 190 -4.03 4.93 11.45
CA LEU A 190 -4.57 3.58 11.70
C LEU A 190 -4.13 2.58 10.62
N HIS A 191 -4.10 3.02 9.36
CA HIS A 191 -3.64 2.22 8.25
C HIS A 191 -2.14 1.90 8.36
N SER A 192 -1.30 2.87 8.75
CA SER A 192 0.14 2.63 9.00
C SER A 192 0.35 1.59 10.10
N THR A 193 -0.29 1.78 11.25
CA THR A 193 -0.19 0.84 12.38
C THR A 193 -0.69 -0.56 12.01
N ARG A 194 -1.76 -0.67 11.22
CA ARG A 194 -2.23 -1.96 10.70
C ARG A 194 -1.17 -2.61 9.82
N GLN A 195 -0.59 -1.88 8.87
CA GLN A 195 0.46 -2.42 7.99
C GLN A 195 1.70 -2.88 8.77
N GLU A 196 2.12 -2.13 9.78
CA GLU A 196 3.23 -2.50 10.65
C GLU A 196 2.94 -3.82 11.38
N LEU A 197 1.77 -3.93 12.02
CA LEU A 197 1.36 -5.15 12.71
C LEU A 197 1.20 -6.35 11.75
N GLU A 198 0.70 -6.13 10.54
CA GLU A 198 0.61 -7.18 9.52
C GLU A 198 2.01 -7.66 9.10
N ARG A 199 2.95 -6.74 8.88
CA ARG A 199 4.34 -7.08 8.52
C ARG A 199 5.04 -7.86 9.64
N GLU A 200 4.89 -7.40 10.88
CA GLU A 200 5.41 -8.08 12.07
C GLU A 200 4.86 -9.50 12.19
N HIS A 201 3.53 -9.65 12.06
CA HIS A 201 2.87 -10.95 12.10
C HIS A 201 3.34 -11.89 10.97
N ILE A 202 3.48 -11.39 9.74
CA ILE A 202 3.98 -12.19 8.61
C ILE A 202 5.42 -12.64 8.86
N GLU A 203 6.29 -11.76 9.37
CA GLU A 203 7.68 -12.12 9.63
C GLU A 203 7.80 -13.12 10.79
N LEU A 204 7.04 -12.93 11.86
CA LEU A 204 6.97 -13.89 12.97
C LEU A 204 6.48 -15.25 12.50
N ARG A 205 5.44 -15.30 11.67
CA ARG A 205 4.95 -16.56 11.11
C ARG A 205 6.01 -17.26 10.27
N LYS A 206 6.75 -16.53 9.42
CA LYS A 206 7.87 -17.08 8.66
C LYS A 206 8.99 -17.61 9.55
N GLN A 207 9.31 -16.89 10.63
CA GLN A 207 10.32 -17.34 11.60
C GLN A 207 9.86 -18.60 12.33
N LEU A 208 8.60 -18.65 12.75
CA LEU A 208 7.99 -19.81 13.39
C LEU A 208 7.99 -21.02 12.46
N ASP A 209 7.54 -20.87 11.21
CA ASP A 209 7.50 -21.97 10.24
C ASP A 209 8.93 -22.49 9.95
N ARG A 210 9.92 -21.59 9.82
CA ARG A 210 11.34 -21.97 9.68
C ARG A 210 11.88 -22.68 10.92
N ALA A 211 11.52 -22.23 12.11
CA ALA A 211 11.94 -22.86 13.36
C ALA A 211 11.34 -24.26 13.51
N LYS A 212 10.06 -24.44 13.15
CA LYS A 212 9.37 -25.74 13.14
C LYS A 212 9.98 -26.70 12.13
N GLU A 213 10.33 -26.21 10.94
CA GLU A 213 11.04 -27.01 9.94
C GLU A 213 12.45 -27.40 10.39
N LEU A 214 13.18 -26.47 11.03
CA LEU A 214 14.50 -26.79 11.59
C LEU A 214 14.41 -27.83 12.71
N ASP A 215 13.37 -27.74 13.54
CA ASP A 215 13.13 -28.68 14.64
C ASP A 215 12.82 -30.09 14.10
N SER A 216 11.95 -30.20 13.09
CA SER A 216 11.62 -31.49 12.46
C SER A 216 12.84 -32.16 11.80
N GLN A 217 13.75 -31.36 11.23
CA GLN A 217 14.99 -31.85 10.62
C GLN A 217 16.14 -32.08 11.61
N SER A 218 16.03 -31.56 12.83
CA SER A 218 17.14 -31.49 13.79
C SER A 218 17.60 -32.88 14.23
N GLU A 219 16.69 -33.81 14.50
CA GLU A 219 17.01 -35.16 14.96
C GLU A 219 17.75 -35.96 13.88
N ALA A 220 17.23 -35.96 12.65
CA ALA A 220 17.87 -36.60 11.50
C ALA A 220 19.26 -36.00 11.22
N SER A 221 19.37 -34.68 11.33
CA SER A 221 20.61 -33.94 11.18
C SER A 221 21.65 -34.28 12.24
N VAL A 222 21.26 -34.42 13.50
CA VAL A 222 22.17 -34.82 14.59
C VAL A 222 22.58 -36.28 14.42
N ALA A 223 21.64 -37.18 14.09
CA ALA A 223 21.94 -38.59 13.86
C ALA A 223 22.94 -38.78 12.70
N TYR A 224 22.77 -38.06 11.60
CA TYR A 224 23.68 -38.10 10.47
C TYR A 224 25.12 -37.72 10.88
N TRP A 225 25.32 -36.56 11.52
CA TRP A 225 26.68 -36.14 11.89
C TRP A 225 27.28 -36.99 13.02
N LYS A 226 26.44 -37.49 13.94
CA LYS A 226 26.90 -38.46 14.94
C LYS A 226 27.47 -39.71 14.26
N ASN A 227 26.79 -40.24 13.24
CA ASN A 227 27.28 -41.38 12.45
C ASN A 227 28.55 -41.06 11.66
N VAL A 228 28.68 -39.85 11.11
CA VAL A 228 29.91 -39.39 10.41
C VAL A 228 31.10 -39.31 11.38
N VAL A 229 30.89 -38.77 12.59
CA VAL A 229 31.94 -38.69 13.61
C VAL A 229 32.32 -40.08 14.14
N THR A 230 31.38 -41.01 14.31
CA THR A 230 31.70 -42.35 14.83
C THR A 230 32.28 -43.31 13.79
N SER A 231 31.78 -43.25 12.56
CA SER A 231 32.08 -44.25 11.51
C SER A 231 33.03 -43.72 10.43
N GLY A 232 33.40 -42.44 10.49
CA GLY A 232 34.23 -41.75 9.52
C GLY A 232 33.46 -41.24 8.30
N PHE A 233 34.11 -40.35 7.53
CA PHE A 233 33.52 -39.60 6.41
C PHE A 233 33.06 -40.46 5.21
N GLU A 234 33.53 -41.70 5.09
CA GLU A 234 33.13 -42.61 4.01
C GLU A 234 31.95 -43.50 4.39
N LYS A 235 31.97 -44.09 5.60
CA LYS A 235 30.96 -45.07 6.04
C LYS A 235 29.77 -44.42 6.75
N GLY A 236 29.98 -43.31 7.45
CA GLY A 236 28.94 -42.64 8.24
C GLY A 236 27.97 -41.79 7.42
N ALA A 237 28.39 -41.30 6.25
CA ALA A 237 27.59 -40.45 5.38
C ALA A 237 26.85 -41.19 4.25
N GLY A 238 27.14 -42.48 4.04
CA GLY A 238 26.66 -43.27 2.90
C GLY A 238 27.36 -42.93 1.57
N PHE A 239 28.20 -41.90 1.55
CA PHE A 239 29.08 -41.51 0.46
C PHE A 239 30.32 -40.80 1.02
N ASP A 240 31.45 -40.84 0.32
CA ASP A 240 32.67 -40.17 0.78
C ASP A 240 32.57 -38.64 0.67
N LEU A 241 32.39 -38.00 1.83
CA LEU A 241 32.35 -36.54 1.98
C LEU A 241 33.69 -35.87 1.62
N MET A 242 34.80 -36.59 1.73
CA MET A 242 36.15 -36.08 1.46
C MET A 242 36.57 -36.24 0.00
N ARG A 243 35.82 -36.99 -0.81
CA ARG A 243 36.13 -37.31 -2.22
C ARG A 243 36.50 -36.09 -3.05
N ASN A 244 35.73 -35.01 -2.93
CA ASN A 244 35.97 -33.78 -3.67
C ASN A 244 37.21 -33.04 -3.16
N ALA A 245 37.43 -33.02 -1.83
CA ALA A 245 38.62 -32.42 -1.24
C ALA A 245 39.90 -33.17 -1.65
N ILE A 246 39.85 -34.51 -1.67
CA ILE A 246 40.94 -35.38 -2.14
C ILE A 246 41.20 -35.15 -3.64
N SER A 247 40.15 -35.06 -4.45
CA SER A 247 40.23 -34.76 -5.89
C SER A 247 40.95 -33.43 -6.15
N VAL A 248 40.59 -32.37 -5.42
CA VAL A 248 41.24 -31.06 -5.52
C VAL A 248 42.70 -31.11 -5.05
N ARG A 249 42.99 -31.77 -3.92
CA ARG A 249 44.37 -31.98 -3.45
C ARG A 249 45.23 -32.75 -4.45
N SER A 250 44.62 -33.68 -5.21
CA SER A 250 45.28 -34.41 -6.30
C SER A 250 45.50 -33.58 -7.59
N GLY A 251 45.21 -32.28 -7.56
CA GLY A 251 45.43 -31.36 -8.69
C GLY A 251 44.27 -31.28 -9.70
N LYS A 252 43.13 -31.93 -9.42
CA LYS A 252 41.93 -31.82 -10.27
C LYS A 252 41.17 -30.52 -9.97
N ARG A 253 40.42 -30.01 -10.95
CA ARG A 253 39.64 -28.78 -10.79
C ARG A 253 38.52 -28.95 -9.75
N ALA A 254 38.32 -27.93 -8.92
CA ALA A 254 37.20 -27.88 -7.99
C ALA A 254 35.85 -27.87 -8.73
N SER A 255 34.82 -28.48 -8.14
CA SER A 255 33.47 -28.59 -8.71
C SER A 255 32.81 -27.24 -9.02
N PHE A 256 33.20 -26.17 -8.30
CA PHE A 256 32.71 -24.81 -8.50
C PHE A 256 33.52 -23.99 -9.52
N ALA A 257 34.65 -24.51 -10.03
CA ALA A 257 35.42 -23.81 -11.03
C ALA A 257 34.67 -23.80 -12.37
N LYS A 258 34.20 -22.62 -12.80
CA LYS A 258 33.56 -22.42 -14.11
C LYS A 258 34.48 -22.97 -15.20
N ASN A 259 33.98 -23.88 -16.03
CA ASN A 259 34.69 -24.33 -17.24
C ASN A 259 34.79 -23.15 -18.22
N THR A 260 35.83 -22.33 -18.09
CA THR A 260 36.23 -21.44 -19.18
C THR A 260 36.81 -22.33 -20.28
N LYS A 261 35.95 -22.78 -21.21
CA LYS A 261 36.45 -23.31 -22.48
C LYS A 261 37.32 -22.20 -23.08
N LYS A 262 38.64 -22.42 -23.20
CA LYS A 262 39.49 -21.58 -24.04
C LYS A 262 38.87 -21.63 -25.43
N SER A 263 38.24 -20.54 -25.87
CA SER A 263 37.86 -20.38 -27.27
C SER A 263 39.16 -20.48 -28.07
N ARG A 264 39.33 -21.59 -28.78
CA ARG A 264 40.39 -21.73 -29.77
C ARG A 264 40.04 -20.70 -30.84
N VAL A 265 40.69 -19.54 -30.80
CA VAL A 265 40.66 -18.58 -31.90
C VAL A 265 41.29 -19.30 -33.08
N VAL A 266 40.44 -19.85 -33.94
CA VAL A 266 40.82 -20.29 -35.27
C VAL A 266 41.11 -19.00 -36.02
N GLY A 267 42.38 -18.75 -36.28
CA GLY A 267 42.81 -17.68 -37.17
C GLY A 267 42.17 -17.92 -38.54
N GLY A 268 41.34 -16.97 -38.96
CA GLY A 268 40.86 -16.90 -40.33
C GLY A 268 42.03 -16.55 -41.24
N SER A 269 42.48 -17.54 -41.99
CA SER A 269 43.19 -17.37 -43.24
C SER A 269 42.15 -17.34 -44.37
N GLU A 270 42.06 -16.21 -45.05
CA GLU A 270 41.67 -16.00 -46.46
C GLU A 270 41.50 -14.49 -46.64
N SER A 271 41.90 -13.79 -47.69
CA SER A 271 42.81 -13.94 -48.82
C SER A 271 42.76 -12.56 -49.51
N GLU A 272 43.84 -12.21 -50.22
CA GLU A 272 43.99 -11.19 -51.29
C GLU A 272 42.86 -10.18 -51.58
#